data_AF-A0A1H4HK69-F1
#
_entry.id   AF-A0A1H4HK69-F1
#
_cell.length_a   1.000
_cell.length_b   1.000
_cell.length_c   1.000
_cell.angle_alpha   90.00
_cell.angle_beta   90.00
_cell.angle_gamma   90.00
#
_symmetry.space_group_name_H-M   'P 1'
#
loop_
_entity.id
_entity.type
_entity.pdbx_description
1 polymer ?
#
loop_
_entity_poly.entity_id
_entity_poly.type
_entity_poly.pdbx_seq_one_letter_code
_entity_poly.pdbx_strand_id
1 'polypeptide(L)'
;MPQLPPIPMQFWSLLALCLLALLSLWWVLLGSGRAARRRSLRARIVAVTPGGAAALAPAQDAAIQQSIAQQVPPLQAASAGAPRRGTLYTTPWFLFVGDASANVAELLALAAGSRSTQDAAPAAGRPFWCWHRLASMVAIEVHPAVLGDPPDARERSLWYRALLDLAERRKRLPLNGIVVCVSASSLLQPARVRDELARRLRALVHEAAEHLRIQLPVYLVVTGLERIDGFDALRAALPAGVLEQALGHRLHNGTAPRVPADTQLDGLYDEIMQRMHALRMALFRAERSPAQRHAIHAFVEHLRSLQPGLRSTADVLFGYGAGPRSPRWRGLYFTSTPSNGTAGAFAQDLFTRFLPSDQPLAHSRRPGAANDSDFASTRM
;
A
#
# COMPACT_ATOMS: atom_id res chain seq x y z
N MET A 1 -50.49 41.63 -24.70
CA MET A 1 -49.13 41.06 -24.60
C MET A 1 -48.25 42.12 -23.96
N PRO A 2 -47.97 42.08 -22.64
CA PRO A 2 -47.16 43.11 -21.99
C PRO A 2 -45.73 43.06 -22.54
N GLN A 3 -45.27 44.19 -23.08
CA GLN A 3 -43.90 44.33 -23.57
C GLN A 3 -42.97 44.48 -22.36
N LEU A 4 -42.03 43.54 -22.22
CA LEU A 4 -41.02 43.58 -21.16
C LEU A 4 -40.11 44.80 -21.38
N PRO A 5 -39.76 45.56 -20.33
CA PRO A 5 -38.85 46.70 -20.44
C PRO A 5 -37.46 46.25 -20.92
N PRO A 6 -36.77 47.06 -21.76
CA PRO A 6 -35.46 46.70 -22.27
C PRO A 6 -34.44 46.62 -21.14
N ILE A 7 -33.75 45.49 -21.04
CA ILE A 7 -32.72 45.26 -20.03
C ILE A 7 -31.56 46.25 -20.29
N PRO A 8 -31.13 47.04 -19.30
CA PRO A 8 -30.04 48.00 -19.47
C PRO A 8 -28.72 47.27 -19.77
N MET A 9 -27.90 47.82 -20.68
CA MET A 9 -26.60 47.25 -21.07
C MET A 9 -25.66 46.99 -19.87
N GLN A 10 -25.78 47.79 -18.80
CA GLN A 10 -25.03 47.66 -17.55
C GLN A 10 -25.31 46.34 -16.79
N PHE A 11 -26.49 45.74 -16.99
CA PHE A 11 -26.82 44.45 -16.41
C PHE A 11 -25.92 43.35 -16.98
N TRP A 12 -25.67 43.37 -18.29
CA TRP A 12 -24.85 42.37 -18.97
C TRP A 12 -23.37 42.46 -18.58
N SER A 13 -22.83 43.66 -18.36
CA SER A 13 -21.45 43.84 -17.90
C SER A 13 -21.26 43.37 -16.45
N LEU A 14 -22.20 43.65 -15.55
CA LEU A 14 -22.19 43.14 -14.18
C LEU A 14 -22.34 41.62 -14.11
N LEU A 15 -23.22 41.04 -14.93
CA LEU A 15 -23.40 39.59 -15.03
C LEU A 15 -22.11 38.90 -15.49
N ALA A 16 -21.46 39.45 -16.52
CA ALA A 16 -20.18 38.92 -17.02
C ALA A 16 -19.07 39.00 -15.97
N LEU A 17 -18.99 40.10 -15.22
CA LEU A 17 -18.03 40.27 -14.13
C LEU A 17 -18.26 39.25 -13.00
N CYS A 18 -19.52 39.07 -12.58
CA CYS A 18 -19.89 38.07 -11.57
C CYS A 18 -19.55 36.65 -12.03
N LEU A 19 -19.84 36.29 -13.28
CA LEU A 19 -19.49 34.98 -13.84
C LEU A 19 -17.98 34.75 -13.89
N LEU A 20 -17.19 35.77 -14.28
CA LEU A 20 -15.73 35.70 -14.26
C LEU A 20 -15.16 35.55 -12.85
N ALA A 21 -15.71 36.28 -11.88
CA ALA A 21 -15.32 36.14 -10.48
C ALA A 21 -15.66 34.75 -9.92
N LEU A 22 -16.82 34.20 -10.30
CA LEU A 22 -17.24 32.87 -9.86
C LEU A 22 -16.41 31.76 -10.51
N LEU A 23 -16.06 31.91 -11.79
CA LEU A 23 -15.14 31.03 -12.51
C LEU A 23 -13.72 31.06 -11.94
N SER A 24 -13.21 32.25 -11.60
CA SER A 24 -11.88 32.39 -11.01
C SER A 24 -11.83 31.81 -9.60
N LEU A 25 -12.85 32.06 -8.77
CA LEU A 25 -12.99 31.46 -7.44
C LEU A 25 -13.10 29.94 -7.53
N TRP A 26 -13.93 29.43 -8.46
CA TRP A 26 -14.06 28.00 -8.72
C TRP A 26 -12.72 27.39 -9.15
N TRP A 27 -11.99 28.02 -10.06
CA TRP A 27 -10.66 27.59 -10.50
C TRP A 27 -9.64 27.55 -9.34
N VAL A 28 -9.63 28.58 -8.50
CA VAL A 28 -8.77 28.67 -7.31
C VAL A 28 -9.13 27.59 -6.29
N LEU A 29 -10.41 27.34 -6.04
CA LEU A 29 -10.86 26.30 -5.11
C LEU A 29 -10.50 24.89 -5.60
N LEU A 30 -10.70 24.58 -6.90
CA LEU A 30 -10.30 23.28 -7.48
C LEU A 30 -8.77 23.13 -7.59
N GLY A 31 -8.04 24.23 -7.79
CA GLY A 31 -6.59 24.26 -7.95
C GLY A 31 -5.82 24.25 -6.65
N SER A 32 -6.36 24.87 -5.59
CA SER A 32 -5.67 25.11 -4.31
C SER A 32 -5.25 23.81 -3.61
N GLY A 33 -6.12 22.80 -3.57
CA GLY A 33 -5.78 21.50 -2.97
C GLY A 33 -4.65 20.78 -3.71
N ARG A 34 -4.66 20.85 -5.06
CA ARG A 34 -3.63 20.24 -5.93
C ARG A 34 -2.30 21.01 -5.84
N ALA A 35 -2.37 22.34 -5.84
CA ALA A 35 -1.20 23.20 -5.73
C ALA A 35 -0.55 23.09 -4.34
N ALA A 36 -1.35 23.08 -3.28
CA ALA A 36 -0.84 22.95 -1.92
C ALA A 36 -0.17 21.60 -1.65
N ARG A 37 -0.68 20.52 -2.27
CA ARG A 37 -0.03 19.21 -2.28
C ARG A 37 1.36 19.23 -2.94
N ARG A 38 1.46 19.86 -4.12
CA ARG A 38 2.75 20.00 -4.83
C ARG A 38 3.73 20.87 -4.05
N ARG A 39 3.26 21.96 -3.43
CA ARG A 39 4.07 22.85 -2.60
C ARG A 39 4.64 22.15 -1.38
N SER A 40 3.85 21.36 -0.64
CA SER A 40 4.35 20.64 0.56
C SER A 40 5.42 19.61 0.21
N LEU A 41 5.24 18.86 -0.87
CA LEU A 41 6.23 17.89 -1.34
C LEU A 41 7.53 18.56 -1.79
N ARG A 42 7.44 19.63 -2.58
CA ARG A 42 8.61 20.42 -3.00
C ARG A 42 9.36 21.02 -1.81
N ALA A 43 8.65 21.55 -0.82
CA ALA A 43 9.25 22.11 0.38
C ALA A 43 10.02 21.05 1.21
N ARG A 44 9.53 19.80 1.26
CA ARG A 44 10.23 18.70 1.95
C ARG A 44 11.46 18.21 1.21
N ILE A 45 11.40 18.12 -0.12
CA ILE A 45 12.58 17.79 -0.94
C ILE A 45 13.70 18.78 -0.67
N VAL A 46 13.38 20.08 -0.62
CA VAL A 46 14.36 21.13 -0.31
C VAL A 46 14.87 21.02 1.14
N ALA A 47 13.98 20.78 2.11
CA ALA A 47 14.35 20.73 3.53
C ALA A 47 15.23 19.51 3.89
N VAL A 48 15.01 18.36 3.26
CA VAL A 48 15.77 17.11 3.50
C VAL A 48 17.06 17.07 2.69
N THR A 49 17.30 18.09 1.86
CA THR A 49 18.53 18.27 1.08
C THR A 49 19.27 19.53 1.58
N PRO A 50 19.88 19.55 2.79
CA PRO A 50 20.57 20.73 3.29
C PRO A 50 21.89 20.93 2.54
N GLY A 51 22.19 22.18 2.14
CA GLY A 51 23.38 22.52 1.32
C GLY A 51 23.06 23.18 -0.02
N GLY A 52 21.77 23.43 -0.29
CA GLY A 52 21.32 24.10 -1.50
C GLY A 52 21.01 23.11 -2.62
N ALA A 53 19.97 23.43 -3.38
CA ALA A 53 19.50 22.69 -4.56
C ALA A 53 20.54 22.63 -5.72
N ALA A 54 21.83 22.82 -5.43
CA ALA A 54 22.92 22.95 -6.39
C ALA A 54 24.02 21.87 -6.27
N ALA A 55 24.04 21.03 -5.22
CA ALA A 55 25.17 20.10 -4.98
C ALA A 55 24.86 18.59 -5.10
N LEU A 56 23.60 18.15 -5.08
CA LEU A 56 23.23 16.80 -5.56
C LEU A 56 22.87 16.91 -7.04
N ALA A 57 23.86 16.62 -7.88
CA ALA A 57 23.97 17.02 -9.28
C ALA A 57 22.72 16.80 -10.17
N PRO A 58 22.52 17.63 -11.22
CA PRO A 58 21.58 17.35 -12.32
C PRO A 58 21.81 15.97 -12.96
N ALA A 59 23.01 15.40 -12.84
CA ALA A 59 23.32 14.03 -13.24
C ALA A 59 22.64 12.94 -12.39
N GLN A 60 22.45 13.18 -11.09
CA GLN A 60 21.73 12.26 -10.20
C GLN A 60 20.22 12.42 -10.38
N ASP A 61 19.72 13.65 -10.51
CA ASP A 61 18.32 13.90 -10.87
C ASP A 61 17.95 13.34 -12.24
N ALA A 62 18.88 13.40 -13.21
CA ALA A 62 18.74 12.74 -14.51
C ALA A 62 18.84 11.22 -14.41
N ALA A 63 19.74 10.64 -13.61
CA ALA A 63 19.80 9.18 -13.39
C ALA A 63 18.55 8.65 -12.67
N ILE A 64 17.99 9.43 -11.74
CA ILE A 64 16.72 9.15 -11.07
C ILE A 64 15.57 9.30 -12.07
N GLN A 65 15.49 10.40 -12.83
CA GLN A 65 14.47 10.56 -13.87
C GLN A 65 14.60 9.52 -15.00
N GLN A 66 15.81 9.08 -15.34
CA GLN A 66 16.08 8.04 -16.34
C GLN A 66 15.73 6.65 -15.80
N SER A 67 16.08 6.30 -14.56
CA SER A 67 15.59 5.06 -13.93
C SER A 67 14.06 5.06 -13.77
N ILE A 68 13.46 6.21 -13.42
CA ILE A 68 12.01 6.42 -13.39
C ILE A 68 11.40 6.30 -14.80
N ALA A 69 12.01 6.87 -15.83
CA ALA A 69 11.49 6.89 -17.21
C ALA A 69 11.73 5.57 -17.97
N GLN A 70 12.80 4.85 -17.67
CA GLN A 70 13.11 3.53 -18.22
C GLN A 70 12.13 2.47 -17.69
N GLN A 71 11.55 2.68 -16.51
CA GLN A 71 10.70 1.69 -15.83
C GLN A 71 9.22 2.06 -15.80
N VAL A 72 8.91 3.32 -16.12
CA VAL A 72 7.55 3.76 -16.42
C VAL A 72 7.44 3.93 -17.93
N PRO A 73 7.05 2.89 -18.69
CA PRO A 73 6.54 3.13 -20.03
C PRO A 73 5.42 4.17 -19.91
N PRO A 74 5.31 5.12 -20.85
CA PRO A 74 4.18 6.04 -20.84
C PRO A 74 2.91 5.22 -20.71
N LEU A 75 2.09 5.50 -19.69
CA LEU A 75 0.81 4.84 -19.43
C LEU A 75 -0.24 5.18 -20.52
N GLN A 76 0.21 5.39 -21.76
CA GLN A 76 -0.53 5.64 -22.98
C GLN A 76 -0.24 4.52 -24.00
N ALA A 77 -0.54 3.27 -23.65
CA ALA A 77 -0.59 2.18 -24.63
C ALA A 77 -1.62 1.10 -24.24
N ALA A 78 -2.66 1.47 -23.50
CA ALA A 78 -3.84 0.62 -23.29
C ALA A 78 -5.10 1.40 -23.65
N SER A 79 -5.27 1.63 -24.96
CA SER A 79 -6.57 1.64 -25.63
C SER A 79 -6.35 1.92 -27.11
N ALA A 80 -6.08 0.86 -27.89
CA ALA A 80 -6.61 0.80 -29.25
C ALA A 80 -8.14 0.79 -29.10
N GLY A 81 -8.75 1.97 -29.16
CA GLY A 81 -10.19 2.19 -28.95
C GLY A 81 -10.51 3.31 -27.96
N ALA A 82 -10.70 4.52 -28.50
CA ALA A 82 -11.33 5.72 -27.92
C ALA A 82 -10.96 6.16 -26.46
N PRO A 83 -10.41 7.37 -26.26
CA PRO A 83 -10.03 7.86 -24.93
C PRO A 83 -11.27 8.32 -24.14
N ARG A 84 -11.86 7.42 -23.35
CA ARG A 84 -12.76 7.84 -22.26
C ARG A 84 -11.90 8.42 -21.13
N ARG A 85 -12.20 9.65 -20.70
CA ARG A 85 -11.58 10.42 -19.59
C ARG A 85 -11.57 9.71 -18.20
N GLY A 86 -11.82 8.40 -18.13
CA GLY A 86 -11.91 7.58 -16.92
C GLY A 86 -10.98 6.35 -16.86
N THR A 87 -10.27 5.97 -17.91
CA THR A 87 -9.46 4.72 -17.96
C THR A 87 -8.27 4.70 -16.97
N LEU A 88 -7.69 5.86 -16.63
CA LEU A 88 -6.60 5.93 -15.66
C LEU A 88 -7.02 5.60 -14.22
N TYR A 89 -8.32 5.69 -13.91
CA TYR A 89 -8.86 5.43 -12.57
C TYR A 89 -9.64 4.12 -12.49
N THR A 90 -9.71 3.33 -13.56
CA THR A 90 -10.30 1.98 -13.50
C THR A 90 -9.35 0.97 -12.89
N THR A 91 -8.04 1.17 -13.05
CA THR A 91 -7.02 0.30 -12.46
C THR A 91 -6.52 0.89 -11.12
N PRO A 92 -6.69 0.18 -10.00
CA PRO A 92 -6.24 0.67 -8.71
C PRO A 92 -4.71 0.64 -8.60
N TRP A 93 -4.13 1.62 -7.89
CA TRP A 93 -2.68 1.72 -7.64
C TRP A 93 -2.38 1.47 -6.17
N PHE A 94 -1.51 0.51 -5.90
CA PHE A 94 -1.11 0.13 -4.54
C PHE A 94 0.38 0.35 -4.36
N LEU A 95 0.73 0.98 -3.24
CA LEU A 95 2.12 1.15 -2.84
C LEU A 95 2.53 0.00 -1.91
N PHE A 96 3.67 -0.63 -2.18
CA PHE A 96 4.22 -1.70 -1.37
C PHE A 96 5.48 -1.22 -0.68
N VAL A 97 5.50 -1.32 0.65
CA VAL A 97 6.63 -0.93 1.50
C VAL A 97 7.02 -2.10 2.39
N GLY A 98 8.31 -2.33 2.55
CA GLY A 98 8.86 -3.39 3.39
C GLY A 98 10.38 -3.27 3.48
N ASP A 99 10.97 -3.86 4.50
CA ASP A 99 12.42 -3.95 4.62
C ASP A 99 12.99 -5.01 3.67
N ALA A 100 14.31 -5.13 3.61
CA ALA A 100 14.97 -6.08 2.70
C ALA A 100 14.51 -7.53 2.94
N SER A 101 14.26 -7.91 4.21
CA SER A 101 13.81 -9.26 4.55
C SER A 101 12.39 -9.56 4.05
N ALA A 102 11.54 -8.54 3.86
CA ALA A 102 10.19 -8.71 3.36
C ALA A 102 10.15 -9.13 1.88
N ASN A 103 11.26 -8.94 1.14
CA ASN A 103 11.43 -9.33 -0.26
C ASN A 103 10.23 -8.97 -1.16
N VAL A 104 9.79 -7.70 -1.07
CA VAL A 104 8.63 -7.18 -1.83
C VAL A 104 8.81 -7.39 -3.33
N ALA A 105 10.04 -7.26 -3.83
CA ALA A 105 10.41 -7.49 -5.22
C ALA A 105 9.96 -8.86 -5.74
N GLU A 106 10.33 -9.91 -5.02
CA GLU A 106 10.02 -11.29 -5.40
C GLU A 106 8.52 -11.57 -5.28
N LEU A 107 7.86 -11.00 -4.26
CA LEU A 107 6.40 -11.09 -4.13
C LEU A 107 5.69 -10.47 -5.34
N LEU A 108 6.16 -9.32 -5.82
CA LEU A 108 5.59 -8.64 -6.99
C LEU A 108 5.95 -9.35 -8.30
N ALA A 109 7.15 -9.91 -8.41
CA ALA A 109 7.56 -10.74 -9.55
C ALA A 109 6.67 -11.99 -9.68
N LEU A 110 6.40 -12.68 -8.55
CA LEU A 110 5.45 -13.78 -8.47
C LEU A 110 4.05 -13.35 -8.95
N ALA A 111 3.55 -12.22 -8.44
CA ALA A 111 2.24 -11.70 -8.81
C ALA A 111 2.13 -11.31 -10.30
N ALA A 112 3.24 -10.90 -10.92
CA ALA A 112 3.31 -10.57 -12.33
C ALA A 112 3.41 -11.81 -13.25
N GLY A 113 3.56 -13.01 -12.68
CA GLY A 113 3.82 -14.23 -13.44
C GLY A 113 5.22 -14.26 -14.07
N SER A 114 6.13 -13.40 -13.61
CA SER A 114 7.53 -13.43 -14.05
C SER A 114 8.21 -14.64 -13.44
N ARG A 115 8.88 -15.45 -14.26
CA ARG A 115 9.76 -16.49 -13.75
C ARG A 115 10.93 -15.80 -13.06
N SER A 116 11.12 -16.10 -11.78
CA SER A 116 12.30 -15.69 -11.02
C SER A 116 13.54 -16.18 -11.76
N THR A 117 14.30 -15.28 -12.38
CA THR A 117 15.68 -15.59 -12.73
C THR A 117 16.42 -15.56 -11.41
N GLN A 118 16.94 -16.72 -11.01
CA GLN A 118 17.57 -16.97 -9.72
C GLN A 118 18.72 -16.01 -9.37
N ASP A 119 19.13 -15.16 -10.31
CA ASP A 119 19.85 -13.91 -10.09
C ASP A 119 18.87 -12.75 -9.89
N ALA A 120 18.26 -12.65 -8.70
CA ALA A 120 17.79 -11.36 -8.25
C ALA A 120 19.03 -10.46 -8.18
N ALA A 121 19.15 -9.54 -9.15
CA ALA A 121 20.23 -8.55 -9.15
C ALA A 121 20.36 -7.99 -7.72
N PRO A 122 21.59 -7.91 -7.17
CA PRO A 122 21.78 -7.37 -5.83
C PRO A 122 21.03 -6.05 -5.71
N ALA A 123 20.54 -5.71 -4.51
CA ALA A 123 19.85 -4.43 -4.28
C ALA A 123 20.64 -3.21 -4.83
N ALA A 124 21.97 -3.36 -4.96
CA ALA A 124 22.85 -2.49 -5.71
C ALA A 124 22.44 -2.37 -7.20
N GLY A 125 21.90 -1.20 -7.56
CA GLY A 125 21.53 -0.86 -8.94
C GLY A 125 20.04 -1.03 -9.24
N ARG A 126 19.24 -1.51 -8.28
CA ARG A 126 17.79 -1.48 -8.40
C ARG A 126 17.30 -0.03 -8.27
N PRO A 127 16.28 0.35 -9.05
CA PRO A 127 15.65 1.66 -8.92
C PRO A 127 15.09 1.86 -7.50
N PHE A 128 14.97 3.12 -7.07
CA PHE A 128 14.31 3.42 -5.80
C PHE A 128 12.81 3.06 -5.81
N TRP A 129 12.20 3.04 -7.00
CA TRP A 129 10.75 3.01 -7.16
C TRP A 129 10.36 2.23 -8.44
N CYS A 130 9.92 0.98 -8.29
CA CYS A 130 9.56 0.12 -9.43
C CYS A 130 8.05 0.12 -9.66
N TRP A 131 7.65 0.04 -10.94
CA TRP A 131 6.24 -0.10 -11.32
C TRP A 131 5.99 -1.48 -11.89
N HIS A 132 5.01 -2.17 -11.30
CA HIS A 132 4.62 -3.52 -11.69
C HIS A 132 3.19 -3.48 -12.19
N ARG A 133 2.99 -3.83 -13.47
CA ARG A 133 1.66 -3.99 -14.05
C ARG A 133 1.17 -5.41 -13.79
N LEU A 134 0.11 -5.54 -13.02
CA LEU A 134 -0.55 -6.81 -12.74
C LEU A 134 -1.88 -6.89 -13.50
N ALA A 135 -2.51 -8.07 -13.49
CA ALA A 135 -3.75 -8.30 -14.19
C ALA A 135 -4.88 -7.34 -13.75
N SER A 136 -5.03 -7.12 -12.44
CA SER A 136 -6.13 -6.33 -11.86
C SER A 136 -5.70 -5.01 -11.22
N MET A 137 -4.40 -4.70 -11.14
CA MET A 137 -3.92 -3.48 -10.49
C MET A 137 -2.51 -3.07 -10.94
N VAL A 138 -2.08 -1.88 -10.53
CA VAL A 138 -0.67 -1.46 -10.60
C VAL A 138 -0.10 -1.50 -9.19
N ALA A 139 0.98 -2.27 -9.03
CA ALA A 139 1.75 -2.31 -7.80
C ALA A 139 3.00 -1.43 -7.95
N ILE A 140 3.30 -0.69 -6.90
CA ILE A 140 4.41 0.24 -6.87
C ILE A 140 5.33 -0.19 -5.73
N GLU A 141 6.53 -0.62 -6.07
CA GLU A 141 7.53 -1.09 -5.13
C GLU A 141 8.41 0.06 -4.65
N VAL A 142 8.60 0.17 -3.33
CA VAL A 142 9.55 1.10 -2.73
C VAL A 142 10.82 0.34 -2.35
N HIS A 143 11.97 0.87 -2.72
CA HIS A 143 13.25 0.27 -2.38
C HIS A 143 13.46 0.22 -0.85
N PRO A 144 13.92 -0.92 -0.29
CA PRO A 144 13.98 -1.13 1.16
C PRO A 144 14.96 -0.18 1.89
N ALA A 145 15.91 0.42 1.17
CA ALA A 145 16.87 1.38 1.76
C ALA A 145 16.18 2.61 2.38
N VAL A 146 14.93 2.92 2.00
CA VAL A 146 14.14 3.99 2.64
C VAL A 146 13.91 3.73 4.14
N LEU A 147 14.00 2.47 4.60
CA LEU A 147 13.85 2.05 5.99
C LEU A 147 15.19 1.91 6.73
N GLY A 148 16.32 2.30 6.11
CA GLY A 148 17.67 2.14 6.65
C GLY A 148 17.89 2.78 8.03
N ASP A 149 18.80 2.20 8.82
CA ASP A 149 19.30 2.73 10.10
C ASP A 149 20.81 3.05 10.02
N PRO A 150 21.25 4.31 10.17
CA PRO A 150 20.45 5.53 10.28
C PRO A 150 19.74 5.89 8.97
N PRO A 151 18.71 6.75 9.00
CA PRO A 151 18.01 7.19 7.78
C PRO A 151 18.94 7.99 6.86
N ASP A 152 19.11 7.53 5.62
CA ASP A 152 19.90 8.22 4.59
C ASP A 152 19.10 9.39 3.98
N ALA A 153 19.66 10.60 4.04
CA ALA A 153 19.06 11.80 3.44
C ALA A 153 18.78 11.64 1.95
N ARG A 154 19.61 10.87 1.22
CA ARG A 154 19.40 10.56 -0.20
C ARG A 154 18.11 9.76 -0.42
N GLU A 155 17.97 8.65 0.29
CA GLU A 155 16.78 7.78 0.21
C GLU A 155 15.50 8.52 0.62
N ARG A 156 15.62 9.42 1.60
CA ARG A 156 14.50 10.28 2.03
C ARG A 156 14.13 11.32 0.96
N SER A 157 15.10 11.92 0.28
CA SER A 157 14.84 12.82 -0.85
C SER A 157 14.15 12.10 -2.01
N LEU A 158 14.61 10.88 -2.32
CA LEU A 158 14.01 10.00 -3.34
C LEU A 158 12.55 9.66 -3.01
N TRP A 159 12.26 9.34 -1.75
CA TRP A 159 10.89 9.12 -1.27
C TRP A 159 9.96 10.30 -1.56
N TYR A 160 10.34 11.53 -1.19
CA TYR A 160 9.50 12.70 -1.46
C TYR A 160 9.35 13.02 -2.95
N ARG A 161 10.39 12.79 -3.75
CA ARG A 161 10.33 12.93 -5.22
C ARG A 161 9.36 11.93 -5.84
N ALA A 162 9.35 10.68 -5.37
CA ALA A 162 8.41 9.66 -5.84
C ALA A 162 6.95 10.00 -5.46
N LEU A 163 6.71 10.48 -4.25
CA LEU A 163 5.39 10.98 -3.83
C LEU A 163 4.93 12.19 -4.66
N LEU A 164 5.86 13.07 -5.05
CA LEU A 164 5.58 14.18 -5.97
C LEU A 164 5.18 13.66 -7.33
N ASP A 165 5.94 12.76 -7.93
CA ASP A 165 5.63 12.15 -9.22
C ASP A 165 4.23 11.50 -9.24
N LEU A 166 3.87 10.75 -8.19
CA LEU A 166 2.51 10.23 -8.00
C LEU A 166 1.44 11.33 -8.00
N ALA A 167 1.74 12.47 -7.37
CA ALA A 167 0.86 13.64 -7.36
C ALA A 167 0.67 14.29 -8.72
N GLU A 168 1.70 14.21 -9.57
CA GLU A 168 1.67 14.79 -10.89
C GLU A 168 0.94 13.90 -11.89
N ARG A 169 1.15 12.57 -11.81
CA ARG A 169 0.51 11.55 -12.66
C ARG A 169 -0.97 11.35 -12.34
N ARG A 170 -1.34 11.21 -11.06
CA ARG A 170 -2.73 10.96 -10.62
C ARG A 170 -3.25 12.10 -9.73
N LYS A 171 -3.77 13.13 -10.42
CA LYS A 171 -4.21 14.40 -9.80
C LYS A 171 -5.41 14.27 -8.84
N ARG A 172 -6.30 13.28 -9.01
CA ARG A 172 -7.49 13.11 -8.16
C ARG A 172 -7.21 12.19 -6.98
N LEU A 173 -6.84 10.95 -7.27
CA LEU A 173 -6.61 9.90 -6.29
C LEU A 173 -5.31 9.14 -6.65
N PRO A 174 -4.18 9.45 -5.99
CA PRO A 174 -2.84 8.97 -6.35
C PRO A 174 -2.64 7.48 -6.10
N LEU A 175 -3.18 7.02 -4.98
CA LEU A 175 -3.11 5.65 -4.50
C LEU A 175 -4.48 5.20 -4.04
N ASN A 176 -4.72 3.91 -4.14
CA ASN A 176 -5.91 3.21 -3.70
C ASN A 176 -5.67 2.41 -2.39
N GLY A 177 -4.42 2.19 -2.02
CA GLY A 177 -4.04 1.58 -0.74
C GLY A 177 -2.53 1.49 -0.57
N ILE A 178 -2.11 1.13 0.64
CA ILE A 178 -0.71 0.79 0.95
C ILE A 178 -0.67 -0.63 1.50
N VAL A 179 0.25 -1.43 1.00
CA VAL A 179 0.56 -2.76 1.51
C VAL A 179 1.88 -2.66 2.27
N VAL A 180 1.80 -2.89 3.58
CA VAL A 180 2.95 -2.99 4.47
C VAL A 180 3.36 -4.45 4.56
N CYS A 181 4.52 -4.77 4.00
CA CYS A 181 5.08 -6.11 4.02
C CYS A 181 6.08 -6.24 5.17
N VAL A 182 5.92 -7.26 6.00
CA VAL A 182 6.85 -7.62 7.08
C VAL A 182 7.18 -9.10 6.94
N SER A 183 8.45 -9.47 7.03
CA SER A 183 8.79 -10.89 6.95
C SER A 183 8.43 -11.65 8.23
N ALA A 184 8.13 -12.94 8.11
CA ALA A 184 8.00 -13.86 9.25
C ALA A 184 9.23 -13.82 10.16
N SER A 185 10.43 -13.75 9.57
CA SER A 185 11.69 -13.59 10.29
C SER A 185 11.77 -12.28 11.08
N SER A 186 11.24 -11.16 10.57
CA SER A 186 11.22 -9.87 11.27
C SER A 186 10.29 -9.88 12.48
N LEU A 187 9.22 -10.67 12.44
CA LEU A 187 8.29 -10.81 13.57
C LEU A 187 8.90 -11.56 14.75
N LEU A 188 9.86 -12.46 14.46
CA LEU A 188 10.62 -13.23 15.45
C LEU A 188 11.83 -12.47 16.01
N GLN A 189 12.17 -11.30 15.46
CA GLN A 189 13.27 -10.48 15.98
C GLN A 189 12.96 -9.95 17.40
N PRO A 190 14.00 -9.56 18.16
CA PRO A 190 13.82 -8.89 19.44
C PRO A 190 12.90 -7.68 19.33
N ALA A 191 12.09 -7.45 20.37
CA ALA A 191 11.05 -6.41 20.37
C ALA A 191 11.58 -5.04 19.95
N ARG A 192 12.74 -4.62 20.45
CA ARG A 192 13.40 -3.36 20.08
C ARG A 192 13.57 -3.20 18.57
N VAL A 193 14.07 -4.22 17.88
CA VAL A 193 14.36 -4.19 16.43
C VAL A 193 13.05 -4.18 15.65
N ARG A 194 12.12 -5.07 16.01
CA ARG A 194 10.81 -5.20 15.37
C ARG A 194 9.97 -3.93 15.51
N ASP A 195 9.90 -3.35 16.70
CA ASP A 195 9.08 -2.16 16.98
C ASP A 195 9.69 -0.89 16.36
N GLU A 196 11.02 -0.84 16.20
CA GLU A 196 11.68 0.21 15.41
C GLU A 196 11.31 0.09 13.92
N LEU A 197 11.37 -1.11 13.34
CA LEU A 197 10.92 -1.34 11.97
C LEU A 197 9.45 -0.93 11.77
N ALA A 198 8.57 -1.34 12.70
CA ALA A 198 7.15 -0.98 12.66
C ALA A 198 6.92 0.54 12.75
N ARG A 199 7.70 1.26 13.59
CA ARG A 199 7.64 2.73 13.68
C ARG A 199 8.04 3.41 12.36
N ARG A 200 9.07 2.90 11.67
CA ARG A 200 9.49 3.44 10.37
C ARG A 200 8.48 3.18 9.27
N LEU A 201 7.93 1.96 9.22
CA LEU A 201 6.85 1.62 8.29
C LEU A 201 5.63 2.52 8.53
N ARG A 202 5.23 2.75 9.78
CA ARG A 202 4.17 3.70 10.13
C ARG A 202 4.49 5.12 9.67
N ALA A 203 5.74 5.57 9.84
CA ALA A 203 6.17 6.89 9.39
C ALA A 203 6.01 7.05 7.87
N LEU A 204 6.40 6.05 7.07
CA LEU A 204 6.21 6.08 5.61
C LEU A 204 4.73 6.10 5.21
N VAL A 205 3.90 5.27 5.86
CA VAL A 205 2.45 5.27 5.64
C VAL A 205 1.85 6.64 5.95
N HIS A 206 2.23 7.23 7.09
CA HIS A 206 1.74 8.54 7.50
C HIS A 206 2.20 9.65 6.54
N GLU A 207 3.47 9.63 6.14
CA GLU A 207 4.02 10.59 5.19
C GLU A 207 3.34 10.49 3.82
N ALA A 208 3.11 9.29 3.31
CA ALA A 208 2.35 9.10 2.08
C ALA A 208 0.92 9.67 2.22
N ALA A 209 0.20 9.32 3.28
CA ALA A 209 -1.15 9.83 3.52
C ALA A 209 -1.20 11.37 3.63
N GLU A 210 -0.30 11.97 4.42
CA GLU A 210 -0.25 13.42 4.65
C GLU A 210 0.16 14.19 3.39
N HIS A 211 1.26 13.80 2.74
CA HIS A 211 1.77 14.52 1.59
C HIS A 211 0.95 14.28 0.33
N LEU A 212 0.31 13.13 0.20
CA LEU A 212 -0.63 12.88 -0.88
C LEU A 212 -2.03 13.44 -0.58
N ARG A 213 -2.29 13.83 0.68
CA ARG A 213 -3.58 14.31 1.21
C ARG A 213 -4.72 13.34 0.91
N ILE A 214 -4.51 12.08 1.24
CA ILE A 214 -5.48 11.00 1.03
C ILE A 214 -5.65 10.18 2.29
N GLN A 215 -6.85 9.65 2.48
CA GLN A 215 -7.09 8.55 3.40
C GLN A 215 -7.20 7.28 2.56
N LEU A 216 -6.50 6.23 2.97
CA LEU A 216 -6.41 4.99 2.23
C LEU A 216 -6.43 3.78 3.17
N PRO A 217 -6.90 2.61 2.70
CA PRO A 217 -6.76 1.36 3.41
C PRO A 217 -5.29 0.92 3.44
N VAL A 218 -4.88 0.36 4.57
CA VAL A 218 -3.55 -0.21 4.80
C VAL A 218 -3.68 -1.70 5.11
N TYR A 219 -2.89 -2.50 4.42
CA TYR A 219 -2.85 -3.96 4.56
C TYR A 219 -1.54 -4.35 5.20
N LEU A 220 -1.60 -5.31 6.12
CA LEU A 220 -0.41 -5.96 6.65
C LEU A 220 -0.25 -7.31 5.93
N VAL A 221 0.88 -7.52 5.28
CA VAL A 221 1.21 -8.77 4.58
C VAL A 221 2.46 -9.35 5.21
N VAL A 222 2.33 -10.57 5.72
CA VAL A 222 3.45 -11.35 6.25
C VAL A 222 4.05 -12.14 5.11
N THR A 223 5.27 -11.80 4.73
CA THR A 223 6.01 -12.53 3.68
C THR A 223 6.97 -13.53 4.28
N GLY A 224 7.51 -14.42 3.46
CA GLY A 224 8.57 -15.33 3.90
C GLY A 224 8.09 -16.58 4.59
N LEU A 225 6.86 -17.05 4.30
CA LEU A 225 6.39 -18.33 4.82
C LEU A 225 7.27 -19.50 4.41
N GLU A 226 7.94 -19.42 3.26
CA GLU A 226 8.90 -20.43 2.78
C GLU A 226 10.15 -20.58 3.65
N ARG A 227 10.39 -19.62 4.56
CA ARG A 227 11.49 -19.67 5.52
C ARG A 227 11.09 -20.27 6.87
N ILE A 228 9.82 -20.65 7.03
CA ILE A 228 9.33 -21.28 8.25
C ILE A 228 9.45 -22.79 8.11
N ASP A 229 10.07 -23.43 9.10
CA ASP A 229 10.25 -24.87 9.12
C ASP A 229 8.92 -25.61 8.99
N GLY A 230 8.89 -26.56 8.06
CA GLY A 230 7.71 -27.36 7.73
C GLY A 230 6.82 -26.79 6.62
N PHE A 231 7.11 -25.59 6.09
CA PHE A 231 6.33 -25.02 5.00
C PHE A 231 6.35 -25.88 3.73
N ASP A 232 7.50 -26.46 3.37
CA ASP A 232 7.60 -27.33 2.19
C ASP A 232 6.71 -28.56 2.29
N ALA A 233 6.60 -29.15 3.48
CA ALA A 233 5.71 -30.28 3.76
C ALA A 233 4.24 -29.86 3.62
N LEU A 234 3.86 -28.72 4.19
CA LEU A 234 2.52 -28.17 4.03
C LEU A 234 2.20 -27.92 2.56
N ARG A 235 3.08 -27.22 1.84
CA ARG A 235 2.91 -26.85 0.44
C ARG A 235 2.75 -28.08 -0.46
N ALA A 236 3.59 -29.09 -0.27
CA ALA A 236 3.53 -30.34 -1.04
C ALA A 236 2.23 -31.12 -0.79
N ALA A 237 1.64 -31.00 0.40
CA ALA A 237 0.38 -31.66 0.76
C ALA A 237 -0.87 -30.91 0.27
N LEU A 238 -0.75 -29.66 -0.19
CA LEU A 238 -1.88 -28.83 -0.62
C LEU A 238 -2.10 -28.88 -2.14
N PRO A 239 -3.36 -28.99 -2.60
CA PRO A 239 -3.68 -28.82 -4.01
C PRO A 239 -3.34 -27.42 -4.53
N ALA A 240 -2.98 -27.31 -5.81
CA ALA A 240 -2.64 -26.04 -6.45
C ALA A 240 -3.71 -24.94 -6.23
N GLY A 241 -5.00 -25.29 -6.40
CA GLY A 241 -6.09 -24.33 -6.19
C GLY A 241 -6.19 -23.78 -4.76
N VAL A 242 -5.69 -24.49 -3.74
CA VAL A 242 -5.62 -23.98 -2.36
C VAL A 242 -4.41 -23.07 -2.19
N LEU A 243 -3.29 -23.37 -2.85
CA LEU A 243 -2.12 -22.51 -2.86
C LEU A 243 -2.36 -21.19 -3.58
N GLU A 244 -3.33 -21.10 -4.50
CA GLU A 244 -3.72 -19.85 -5.15
C GLU A 244 -4.60 -18.94 -4.25
N GLN A 245 -5.30 -19.53 -3.27
CA GLN A 245 -6.19 -18.81 -2.36
C GLN A 245 -5.40 -17.95 -1.37
N ALA A 246 -5.93 -16.77 -1.03
CA ALA A 246 -5.26 -15.92 -0.06
C ALA A 246 -5.36 -16.50 1.35
N LEU A 247 -4.23 -16.69 2.01
CA LEU A 247 -4.18 -17.04 3.43
C LEU A 247 -4.24 -15.75 4.26
N GLY A 248 -5.38 -15.50 4.89
CA GLY A 248 -5.55 -14.29 5.68
C GLY A 248 -6.98 -14.02 6.15
N HIS A 249 -7.18 -12.81 6.64
CA HIS A 249 -8.50 -12.30 7.00
C HIS A 249 -8.62 -10.83 6.57
N ARG A 250 -9.75 -10.53 5.91
CA ARG A 250 -10.13 -9.16 5.52
C ARG A 250 -11.10 -8.61 6.55
N LEU A 251 -10.73 -7.50 7.18
CA LEU A 251 -11.58 -6.82 8.16
C LEU A 251 -12.89 -6.37 7.49
N HIS A 252 -14.01 -6.28 8.20
CA HIS A 252 -15.24 -5.69 7.63
C HIS A 252 -15.17 -4.16 7.63
N ASN A 253 -15.74 -3.55 6.59
CA ASN A 253 -15.99 -2.12 6.58
C ASN A 253 -17.30 -1.88 7.33
N GLY A 254 -17.20 -1.57 8.61
CA GLY A 254 -18.38 -1.24 9.42
C GLY A 254 -18.06 -0.15 10.42
N THR A 255 -19.10 0.57 10.85
CA THR A 255 -19.16 1.43 12.03
C THR A 255 -19.06 0.61 13.33
N ALA A 256 -18.25 -0.45 13.33
CA ALA A 256 -18.03 -1.27 14.49
C ALA A 256 -17.30 -0.43 15.56
N PRO A 257 -17.59 -0.65 16.85
CA PRO A 257 -16.93 0.07 17.92
C PRO A 257 -15.41 -0.05 17.79
N ARG A 258 -14.74 1.03 18.12
CA ARG A 258 -13.30 1.23 17.92
C ARG A 258 -12.52 0.24 18.78
N VAL A 259 -12.12 -0.90 18.21
CA VAL A 259 -11.32 -1.91 18.88
C VAL A 259 -9.83 -1.53 18.80
N PRO A 260 -9.06 -1.62 19.91
CA PRO A 260 -7.61 -1.54 19.89
C PRO A 260 -6.99 -2.51 18.86
N ALA A 261 -5.91 -2.10 18.18
CA ALA A 261 -5.33 -2.88 17.09
C ALA A 261 -4.81 -4.25 17.53
N ASP A 262 -4.33 -4.37 18.78
CA ASP A 262 -3.89 -5.63 19.39
C ASP A 262 -5.05 -6.62 19.60
N THR A 263 -6.16 -6.15 20.15
CA THR A 263 -7.38 -6.95 20.38
C THR A 263 -8.02 -7.35 19.06
N GLN A 264 -8.02 -6.42 18.10
CA GLN A 264 -8.47 -6.69 16.74
C GLN A 264 -7.58 -7.74 16.07
N LEU A 265 -6.26 -7.67 16.25
CA LEU A 265 -5.36 -8.70 15.74
C LEU A 265 -5.66 -10.07 16.36
N ASP A 266 -5.88 -10.15 17.67
CA ASP A 266 -6.13 -11.44 18.33
C ASP A 266 -7.34 -12.16 17.73
N GLY A 267 -8.46 -11.45 17.54
CA GLY A 267 -9.63 -12.02 16.88
C GLY A 267 -9.35 -12.49 15.44
N LEU A 268 -8.64 -11.68 14.65
CA LEU A 268 -8.25 -12.05 13.29
C LEU A 268 -7.33 -13.28 13.25
N TYR A 269 -6.38 -13.32 14.19
CA TYR A 269 -5.36 -14.35 14.24
C TYR A 269 -5.97 -15.69 14.68
N ASP A 270 -6.86 -15.66 15.66
CA ASP A 270 -7.57 -16.83 16.14
C ASP A 270 -8.39 -17.49 15.02
N GLU A 271 -9.07 -16.69 14.18
CA GLU A 271 -9.79 -17.22 13.02
C GLU A 271 -8.86 -17.85 11.96
N ILE A 272 -7.68 -17.26 11.73
CA ILE A 272 -6.68 -17.83 10.82
C ILE A 272 -6.15 -19.13 11.41
N MET A 273 -5.83 -19.16 12.70
CA MET A 273 -5.30 -20.33 13.39
C MET A 273 -6.32 -21.47 13.52
N GLN A 274 -7.61 -21.15 13.67
CA GLN A 274 -8.68 -22.14 13.66
C GLN A 274 -8.80 -22.83 12.29
N ARG A 275 -8.74 -22.04 11.20
CA ARG A 275 -8.71 -22.58 9.82
C ARG A 275 -7.46 -23.42 9.58
N MET A 276 -6.29 -22.95 10.02
CA MET A 276 -5.04 -23.71 9.93
C MET A 276 -5.07 -25.01 10.75
N HIS A 277 -5.71 -25.01 11.91
CA HIS A 277 -5.91 -26.22 12.70
C HIS A 277 -6.81 -27.23 11.96
N ALA A 278 -7.94 -26.78 11.41
CA ALA A 278 -8.81 -27.64 10.62
C ALA A 278 -8.10 -28.22 9.39
N LEU A 279 -7.31 -27.39 8.68
CA LEU A 279 -6.48 -27.82 7.56
C LEU A 279 -5.48 -28.89 7.99
N ARG A 280 -4.76 -28.67 9.10
CA ARG A 280 -3.82 -29.65 9.67
C ARG A 280 -4.49 -30.99 9.94
N MET A 281 -5.68 -31.00 10.54
CA MET A 281 -6.41 -32.24 10.81
C MET A 281 -6.84 -32.95 9.53
N ALA A 282 -7.20 -32.21 8.48
CA ALA A 282 -7.51 -32.78 7.17
C ALA A 282 -6.27 -33.42 6.52
N LEU A 283 -5.13 -32.73 6.55
CA LEU A 283 -3.87 -33.23 6.00
C LEU A 283 -3.36 -34.47 6.74
N PHE A 284 -3.52 -34.55 8.06
CA PHE A 284 -3.11 -35.74 8.84
C PHE A 284 -3.86 -37.01 8.46
N ARG A 285 -5.13 -36.89 8.02
CA ARG A 285 -5.89 -38.04 7.53
C ARG A 285 -5.37 -38.56 6.19
N ALA A 286 -4.89 -37.67 5.33
CA ALA A 286 -4.41 -38.01 3.99
C ALA A 286 -2.95 -38.45 3.98
N GLU A 287 -2.09 -37.76 4.74
CA GLU A 287 -0.67 -38.02 4.81
C GLU A 287 -0.38 -39.26 5.65
N ARG A 288 0.46 -40.19 5.17
CA ARG A 288 0.79 -41.44 5.88
C ARG A 288 2.14 -41.37 6.59
N SER A 289 3.04 -40.53 6.12
CA SER A 289 4.39 -40.40 6.69
C SER A 289 4.36 -39.68 8.04
N PRO A 290 4.86 -40.29 9.13
CA PRO A 290 4.98 -39.61 10.43
C PRO A 290 5.85 -38.35 10.35
N ALA A 291 6.91 -38.38 9.54
CA ALA A 291 7.81 -37.23 9.36
C ALA A 291 7.11 -36.05 8.67
N GLN A 292 6.31 -36.30 7.64
CA GLN A 292 5.52 -35.25 6.96
C GLN A 292 4.45 -34.67 7.89
N ARG A 293 3.74 -35.52 8.66
CA ARG A 293 2.77 -35.04 9.66
C ARG A 293 3.43 -34.17 10.71
N HIS A 294 4.61 -34.55 11.19
CA HIS A 294 5.38 -33.76 12.14
C HIS A 294 5.81 -32.41 11.54
N ALA A 295 6.29 -32.38 10.29
CA ALA A 295 6.66 -31.14 9.61
C ALA A 295 5.45 -30.20 9.43
N ILE A 296 4.30 -30.72 9.00
CA ILE A 296 3.05 -29.95 8.90
C ILE A 296 2.61 -29.44 10.28
N HIS A 297 2.74 -30.26 11.33
CA HIS A 297 2.48 -29.84 12.71
C HIS A 297 3.36 -28.65 13.09
N ALA A 298 4.68 -28.81 12.92
CA ALA A 298 5.68 -27.81 13.26
C ALA A 298 5.41 -26.48 12.55
N PHE A 299 5.09 -26.51 11.25
CA PHE A 299 4.73 -25.29 10.52
C PHE A 299 3.56 -24.53 11.16
N VAL A 300 2.49 -25.23 11.53
CA VAL A 300 1.32 -24.59 12.16
C VAL A 300 1.66 -24.03 13.54
N GLU A 301 2.53 -24.69 14.30
CA GLU A 301 3.01 -24.18 15.60
C GLU A 301 3.95 -22.97 15.44
N HIS A 302 4.85 -22.99 14.45
CA HIS A 302 5.70 -21.84 14.11
C HIS A 302 4.89 -20.67 13.58
N LEU A 303 3.84 -20.93 12.80
CA LEU A 303 2.91 -19.88 12.40
C LEU A 303 2.26 -19.31 13.67
N ARG A 304 1.74 -20.14 14.58
CA ARG A 304 1.15 -19.64 15.84
C ARG A 304 2.11 -18.76 16.64
N SER A 305 3.39 -19.10 16.70
CA SER A 305 4.39 -18.35 17.46
C SER A 305 4.67 -16.94 16.91
N LEU A 306 4.20 -16.59 15.70
CA LEU A 306 4.29 -15.23 15.17
C LEU A 306 3.32 -14.24 15.84
N GLN A 307 2.29 -14.72 16.52
CA GLN A 307 1.22 -13.87 17.09
C GLN A 307 1.73 -12.74 17.98
N PRO A 308 2.65 -12.96 18.94
CA PRO A 308 3.13 -11.86 19.81
C PRO A 308 3.87 -10.77 19.03
N GLY A 309 4.69 -11.17 18.04
CA GLY A 309 5.40 -10.25 17.15
C GLY A 309 4.45 -9.45 16.27
N LEU A 310 3.41 -10.12 15.74
CA LEU A 310 2.34 -9.46 14.99
C LEU A 310 1.55 -8.48 15.85
N ARG A 311 1.25 -8.84 17.12
CA ARG A 311 0.50 -7.99 18.05
C ARG A 311 1.22 -6.67 18.28
N SER A 312 2.49 -6.75 18.64
CA SER A 312 3.38 -5.58 18.81
C SER A 312 3.45 -4.74 17.52
N THR A 313 3.64 -5.40 16.37
CA THR A 313 3.76 -4.72 15.08
C THR A 313 2.46 -4.02 14.67
N ALA A 314 1.31 -4.67 14.84
CA ALA A 314 -0.01 -4.11 14.52
C ALA A 314 -0.35 -2.93 15.44
N ASP A 315 -0.07 -3.04 16.74
CA ASP A 315 -0.26 -1.94 17.69
C ASP A 315 0.63 -0.75 17.35
N VAL A 316 1.91 -0.98 17.01
CA VAL A 316 2.79 0.11 16.59
C VAL A 316 2.33 0.73 15.27
N LEU A 317 1.89 -0.05 14.27
CA LEU A 317 1.49 0.44 12.95
C LEU A 317 0.16 1.19 12.95
N PHE A 318 -0.84 0.66 13.65
CA PHE A 318 -2.22 1.14 13.60
C PHE A 318 -2.64 1.90 14.87
N GLY A 319 -2.00 1.58 16.01
CA GLY A 319 -2.26 2.14 17.34
C GLY A 319 -3.68 1.91 17.82
N TYR A 320 -4.04 2.61 18.90
CA TYR A 320 -5.44 2.97 19.14
C TYR A 320 -5.89 3.75 17.90
N GLY A 321 -6.79 3.17 17.08
CA GLY A 321 -7.23 3.67 15.77
C GLY A 321 -7.97 5.01 15.82
N ALA A 322 -7.34 6.03 16.43
CA ALA A 322 -8.04 7.06 17.14
C ALA A 322 -7.77 8.51 16.75
N GLY A 323 -6.77 8.75 15.90
CA GLY A 323 -6.58 10.06 15.29
C GLY A 323 -7.22 10.11 13.90
N PRO A 324 -7.66 11.29 13.42
CA PRO A 324 -7.96 11.54 11.99
C PRO A 324 -6.74 11.30 11.06
N ARG A 325 -5.61 10.90 11.64
CA ARG A 325 -4.31 10.63 11.04
C ARG A 325 -3.85 9.17 11.18
N SER A 326 -4.62 8.31 11.85
CA SER A 326 -4.28 6.89 12.00
C SER A 326 -4.52 6.14 10.67
N PRO A 327 -3.64 5.21 10.28
CA PRO A 327 -3.86 4.39 9.10
C PRO A 327 -5.09 3.49 9.28
N ARG A 328 -5.91 3.33 8.23
CA ARG A 328 -7.10 2.47 8.26
C ARG A 328 -6.70 1.02 7.97
N TRP A 329 -6.55 0.20 9.00
CA TRP A 329 -6.22 -1.22 8.80
C TRP A 329 -7.36 -1.97 8.10
N ARG A 330 -7.03 -2.76 7.06
CA ARG A 330 -8.02 -3.40 6.19
C ARG A 330 -7.90 -4.93 6.09
N GLY A 331 -6.74 -5.48 6.38
CA GLY A 331 -6.57 -6.93 6.44
C GLY A 331 -5.17 -7.37 6.82
N LEU A 332 -5.08 -8.65 7.15
CA LEU A 332 -3.86 -9.38 7.43
C LEU A 332 -3.78 -10.57 6.46
N TYR A 333 -2.68 -10.71 5.74
CA TYR A 333 -2.45 -11.83 4.82
C TYR A 333 -1.05 -12.41 5.00
N PHE A 334 -0.87 -13.66 4.59
CA PHE A 334 0.39 -14.38 4.62
C PHE A 334 0.70 -14.91 3.23
N THR A 335 1.95 -14.81 2.81
CA THR A 335 2.38 -15.19 1.46
C THR A 335 3.76 -15.84 1.51
N SER A 336 4.02 -16.80 0.61
CA SER A 336 5.37 -17.25 0.30
C SER A 336 5.80 -16.83 -1.10
N THR A 337 7.10 -16.60 -1.24
CA THR A 337 7.74 -16.39 -2.55
C THR A 337 8.36 -17.69 -3.04
N PRO A 338 8.67 -17.81 -4.35
CA PRO A 338 9.44 -18.95 -4.85
C PRO A 338 10.74 -19.15 -4.09
N SER A 339 11.09 -20.40 -3.79
CA SER A 339 12.34 -20.76 -3.10
C SER A 339 12.79 -22.15 -3.54
N ASN A 340 14.08 -22.32 -3.81
CA ASN A 340 14.70 -23.61 -4.12
C ASN A 340 13.95 -24.44 -5.20
N GLY A 341 13.52 -23.78 -6.30
CA GLY A 341 12.80 -24.43 -7.41
C GLY A 341 11.31 -24.71 -7.14
N THR A 342 10.79 -24.28 -6.00
CA THR A 342 9.38 -24.38 -5.65
C THR A 342 8.62 -23.09 -5.95
N ALA A 343 7.37 -23.21 -6.41
CA ALA A 343 6.50 -22.05 -6.63
C ALA A 343 6.05 -21.45 -5.29
N GLY A 344 5.89 -20.12 -5.27
CA GLY A 344 5.28 -19.40 -4.15
C GLY A 344 3.80 -19.77 -3.96
N ALA A 345 3.23 -19.34 -2.85
CA ALA A 345 1.87 -19.66 -2.44
C ALA A 345 1.17 -18.48 -1.75
N PHE A 346 -0.16 -18.56 -1.76
CA PHE A 346 -1.12 -17.68 -1.10
C PHE A 346 -1.12 -16.22 -1.58
N ALA A 347 -0.46 -15.94 -2.70
CA ALA A 347 -0.36 -14.60 -3.27
C ALA A 347 -1.45 -14.30 -4.32
N GLN A 348 -1.83 -15.25 -5.17
CA GLN A 348 -2.61 -14.97 -6.39
C GLN A 348 -3.93 -14.24 -6.10
N ASP A 349 -4.79 -14.78 -5.24
CA ASP A 349 -6.05 -14.15 -4.86
C ASP A 349 -5.88 -12.77 -4.21
N LEU A 350 -4.78 -12.55 -3.47
CA LEU A 350 -4.48 -11.25 -2.85
C LEU A 350 -4.37 -10.16 -3.92
N PHE A 351 -3.65 -10.45 -5.02
CA PHE A 351 -3.39 -9.51 -6.11
C PHE A 351 -4.54 -9.41 -7.13
N THR A 352 -5.31 -10.47 -7.35
CA THR A 352 -6.38 -10.50 -8.36
C THR A 352 -7.75 -10.12 -7.82
N ARG A 353 -8.04 -10.43 -6.56
CA ARG A 353 -9.37 -10.31 -5.95
C ARG A 353 -9.39 -9.35 -4.78
N PHE A 354 -8.57 -9.57 -3.75
CA PHE A 354 -8.73 -8.85 -2.48
C PHE A 354 -8.28 -7.39 -2.55
N LEU A 355 -7.03 -7.11 -2.90
CA LEU A 355 -6.52 -5.73 -2.98
C LEU A 355 -7.33 -4.88 -3.99
N PRO A 356 -7.58 -5.33 -5.23
CA PRO A 356 -8.32 -4.52 -6.19
C PRO A 356 -9.77 -4.23 -5.78
N SER A 357 -10.45 -5.16 -5.09
CA SER A 357 -11.86 -4.99 -4.69
C SER A 357 -12.09 -3.81 -3.74
N ASP A 358 -11.06 -3.41 -2.99
CA ASP A 358 -11.13 -2.35 -2.00
C ASP A 358 -10.70 -0.98 -2.58
N GLN A 359 -10.58 -0.87 -3.91
CA GLN A 359 -10.32 0.39 -4.62
C GLN A 359 -11.19 1.59 -4.17
N PRO A 360 -12.51 1.44 -3.90
CA PRO A 360 -13.39 2.56 -3.55
C PRO A 360 -13.11 3.16 -2.16
N LEU A 361 -12.32 2.50 -1.32
CA LEU A 361 -12.10 2.92 0.07
C LEU A 361 -11.13 4.09 0.21
N ALA A 362 -10.34 4.38 -0.83
CA ALA A 362 -9.43 5.51 -0.83
C ALA A 362 -10.13 6.79 -1.29
N HIS A 363 -9.96 7.86 -0.53
CA HIS A 363 -10.57 9.16 -0.82
C HIS A 363 -9.64 10.32 -0.46
N SER A 364 -9.76 11.43 -1.21
CA SER A 364 -9.01 12.64 -0.94
C SER A 364 -9.43 13.27 0.39
N ARG A 365 -8.46 13.69 1.20
CA ARG A 365 -8.71 14.42 2.45
C ARG A 365 -8.92 15.89 2.13
N ARG A 366 -10.07 16.46 2.54
CA ARG A 366 -10.30 17.91 2.47
C ARG A 366 -9.51 18.60 3.58
N PRO A 367 -8.79 19.71 3.31
CA PRO A 367 -8.16 20.49 4.37
C PRO A 367 -9.25 21.04 5.31
N GLY A 368 -9.09 20.81 6.62
CA GLY A 368 -10.06 21.23 7.65
C GLY A 368 -11.15 20.22 8.01
N ALA A 369 -11.27 19.10 7.29
CA ALA A 369 -12.15 18.01 7.71
C ALA A 369 -11.47 17.20 8.82
N ALA A 370 -11.53 17.70 10.05
CA ALA A 370 -11.73 16.79 11.18
C ALA A 370 -13.04 16.04 10.87
N ASN A 371 -13.01 14.71 10.98
CA ASN A 371 -14.13 13.87 10.59
C ASN A 371 -15.22 13.97 11.67
N ASP A 372 -15.94 15.10 11.74
CA ASP A 372 -17.07 15.34 12.64
C ASP A 372 -18.40 14.84 12.07
N SER A 373 -18.40 14.18 10.90
CA SER A 373 -19.63 13.72 10.26
C SER A 373 -20.26 12.46 10.88
N ASP A 374 -19.74 11.93 11.99
CA ASP A 374 -20.37 10.82 12.75
C ASP A 374 -21.16 11.28 13.99
N PHE A 375 -21.23 12.59 14.28
CA PHE A 375 -21.96 13.10 15.45
C PHE A 375 -23.45 13.42 15.22
N ALA A 376 -23.99 13.20 14.02
CA ALA A 376 -25.34 13.66 13.66
C ALA A 376 -26.43 12.57 13.55
N SER A 377 -26.21 11.34 14.01
CA SER A 377 -27.29 10.31 14.04
C SER A 377 -27.60 9.69 15.40
N THR A 378 -27.05 10.22 16.49
CA THR A 378 -27.47 9.83 17.85
C THR A 378 -28.16 10.99 18.56
N ARG A 379 -29.29 11.41 18.00
CA ARG A 379 -30.42 11.99 18.76
C ARG A 379 -31.73 11.60 18.07
N MET A 380 -32.23 10.43 18.41
CA MET A 380 -33.64 10.18 18.64
C MET A 380 -33.78 9.10 19.71
#